data_AF-U5VSN3-F1
#
_entry.id   AF-U5VSN3-F1
#
_cell.length_a   1.000
_cell.length_b   1.000
_cell.length_c   1.000
_cell.angle_alpha   90.00
_cell.angle_beta   90.00
_cell.angle_gamma   90.00
#
_symmetry.space_group_name_H-M   'P 1'
#
loop_
_entity.id
_entity.type
_entity.pdbx_description
1 polymer ?
#
loop_
_entity_poly.entity_id
_entity_poly.type
_entity_poly.pdbx_seq_one_letter_code
_entity_poly.pdbx_strand_id
1 'polypeptide(L)'
;MTRVWDEFVATVFDVIAPQTLLLLLLLLAGISGALWYWFPAWVPRRWPRLPRLRMPKLRWPRFRRTRKPKAARKGRKSKPEPVFAPTVVLADGTLLADRLAAEGRYAEAVRQRLRDVVGDLAAAGVVTPLPGTTAAEVAAVVATNRPAMAGSLGRATDLFSEIWYGNRPAQHTHDERMRALTGDVRNRMREGTP
;
A
#
# COMPACT_ATOMS: atom_id res chain seq x y z
N MET A 1 8.77 33.11 -23.68
CA MET A 1 8.81 32.84 -22.22
C MET A 1 10.17 32.26 -21.79
N THR A 2 11.28 32.69 -22.38
CA THR A 2 12.65 32.21 -22.02
C THR A 2 13.59 33.35 -21.64
N ARG A 3 13.39 34.57 -22.18
CA ARG A 3 14.24 35.74 -21.87
C ARG A 3 14.28 36.13 -20.40
N VAL A 4 13.14 36.06 -19.71
CA VAL A 4 13.05 36.37 -18.27
C VAL A 4 13.82 35.33 -17.42
N TRP A 5 13.92 34.09 -17.93
CA TRP A 5 14.67 33.03 -17.29
C TRP A 5 16.18 33.22 -17.46
N ASP A 6 16.61 33.61 -18.66
CA ASP A 6 18.03 33.86 -18.96
C ASP A 6 18.59 35.06 -18.18
N GLU A 7 17.82 36.15 -18.04
CA GLU A 7 18.23 37.31 -17.21
C GLU A 7 18.37 36.97 -15.73
N PHE A 8 17.44 36.16 -15.19
CA PHE A 8 17.47 35.71 -13.81
C PHE A 8 18.65 34.77 -13.54
N VAL A 9 18.92 33.84 -14.47
CA VAL A 9 20.05 32.93 -14.38
C VAL A 9 21.37 33.70 -14.46
N ALA A 10 21.48 34.66 -15.38
CA ALA A 10 22.69 35.48 -15.52
C ALA A 10 22.99 36.31 -14.27
N THR A 11 21.98 36.97 -13.68
CA THR A 11 22.17 37.75 -12.43
C THR A 11 22.53 36.87 -11.23
N VAL A 12 21.97 35.66 -11.15
CA VAL A 12 22.30 34.70 -10.08
C VAL A 12 23.74 34.19 -10.21
N PHE A 13 24.22 33.93 -11.43
CA PHE A 13 25.62 33.51 -11.67
C PHE A 13 26.64 34.63 -11.51
N ASP A 14 26.26 35.89 -11.69
CA ASP A 14 27.15 37.05 -11.52
C ASP A 14 27.45 37.34 -10.04
N VAL A 15 26.47 37.05 -9.17
CA VAL A 15 26.60 37.21 -7.70
C VAL A 15 27.21 35.97 -7.05
N ILE A 16 27.04 34.78 -7.66
CA ILE A 16 27.41 33.50 -7.06
C ILE A 16 28.31 32.74 -8.04
N ALA A 17 29.60 32.61 -7.69
CA ALA A 17 30.54 31.83 -8.47
C ALA A 17 29.98 30.43 -8.78
N PRO A 18 30.14 29.91 -10.00
CA PRO A 18 29.55 28.63 -10.39
C PRO A 18 30.01 27.46 -9.50
N GLN A 19 31.20 27.57 -8.91
CA GLN A 19 31.74 26.63 -7.94
C GLN A 19 30.98 26.67 -6.60
N THR A 20 30.60 27.85 -6.10
CA THR A 20 29.85 27.97 -4.83
C THR A 20 28.42 27.51 -4.99
N LEU A 21 27.80 27.74 -6.14
CA LEU A 21 26.47 27.20 -6.48
C LEU A 21 26.50 25.66 -6.56
N LEU A 22 27.52 25.09 -7.19
CA LEU A 22 27.72 23.64 -7.25
C LEU A 22 27.98 23.04 -5.87
N LEU A 23 28.79 23.70 -5.03
CA LEU A 23 28.99 23.29 -3.64
C LEU A 23 27.70 23.37 -2.83
N LEU A 24 26.90 24.43 -2.97
CA LEU A 24 25.60 24.56 -2.32
C LEU A 24 24.64 23.45 -2.73
N LEU A 25 24.56 23.13 -4.03
CA LEU A 25 23.74 22.04 -4.55
C LEU A 25 24.20 20.67 -4.02
N LEU A 26 25.51 20.40 -3.99
CA LEU A 26 26.06 19.18 -3.41
C LEU A 26 25.79 19.07 -1.92
N LEU A 27 25.92 20.18 -1.19
CA LEU A 27 25.67 20.24 0.24
C LEU A 27 24.18 19.99 0.53
N LEU A 28 23.28 20.59 -0.27
CA LEU A 28 21.83 20.43 -0.13
C LEU A 28 21.36 19.01 -0.53
N ALA A 29 21.96 18.42 -1.57
CA ALA A 29 21.75 17.02 -1.94
C ALA A 29 22.28 16.06 -0.87
N GLY A 30 23.45 16.33 -0.29
CA GLY A 30 24.04 15.58 0.81
C GLY A 30 23.20 15.66 2.08
N ILE A 31 22.73 16.85 2.46
CA ILE A 31 21.80 17.05 3.59
C ILE A 31 20.49 16.31 3.33
N SER A 32 19.94 16.37 2.13
CA SER A 32 18.67 15.69 1.80
C SER A 32 18.82 14.17 1.89
N GLY A 33 19.91 13.61 1.36
CA GLY A 33 20.22 12.18 1.50
C GLY A 33 20.48 11.77 2.94
N ALA A 34 21.19 12.61 3.71
CA ALA A 34 21.41 12.39 5.14
C ALA A 34 20.10 12.48 5.93
N LEU A 35 19.20 13.41 5.63
CA LEU A 35 17.88 13.51 6.26
C LEU A 35 17.01 12.29 5.94
N TRP A 36 17.05 11.81 4.69
CA TRP A 36 16.33 10.61 4.26
C TRP A 36 16.86 9.36 4.97
N TYR A 37 18.18 9.26 5.12
CA TYR A 37 18.85 8.16 5.82
C TYR A 37 18.69 8.25 7.36
N TRP A 38 18.60 9.46 7.91
CA TRP A 38 18.36 9.75 9.33
C TRP A 38 16.88 9.69 9.71
N PHE A 39 15.97 9.61 8.73
CA PHE A 39 14.53 9.52 8.92
C PHE A 39 13.98 8.25 9.63
N PRO A 40 14.75 7.19 10.01
CA PRO A 40 14.25 6.16 10.92
C PRO A 40 14.58 6.42 12.41
N ALA A 41 15.32 7.47 12.76
CA ALA A 41 15.83 7.63 14.13
C ALA A 41 14.90 8.36 15.12
N TRP A 42 13.84 9.05 14.66
CA TRP A 42 12.95 9.82 15.56
C TRP A 42 11.43 9.64 15.33
N VAL A 43 11.01 8.64 14.56
CA VAL A 43 9.60 8.18 14.57
C VAL A 43 9.49 6.95 15.48
N PRO A 44 9.13 7.10 16.77
CA PRO A 44 8.98 5.96 17.65
C PRO A 44 7.80 5.11 17.20
N ARG A 45 8.08 3.93 16.63
CA ARG A 45 7.09 2.89 16.33
C ARG A 45 6.52 2.19 17.58
N ARG A 46 6.64 2.81 18.76
CA ARG A 46 6.17 2.32 20.07
C ARG A 46 5.72 3.50 20.93
N TRP A 47 4.41 3.71 21.05
CA TRP A 47 3.84 4.54 22.11
C TRP A 47 4.28 3.99 23.49
N PRO A 48 4.78 4.82 24.43
CA PRO A 48 5.05 4.39 25.80
C PRO A 48 3.75 3.89 26.46
N ARG A 49 3.80 2.66 26.99
CA ARG A 49 2.72 2.08 27.78
C ARG A 49 2.61 2.84 29.10
N LEU A 50 1.41 3.31 29.42
CA LEU A 50 1.06 3.92 30.71
C LEU A 50 1.55 3.04 31.89
N PRO A 51 1.95 3.67 33.03
CA PRO A 51 2.50 2.95 34.18
C PRO A 51 1.47 1.99 34.76
N ARG A 52 1.88 0.72 34.88
CA ARG A 52 1.09 -0.35 35.50
C ARG A 52 0.93 -0.08 36.99
N LEU A 53 -0.31 0.00 37.48
CA LEU A 53 -0.61 -0.17 38.90
C LEU A 53 0.06 -1.47 39.39
N ARG A 54 0.88 -1.35 40.44
CA ARG A 54 1.53 -2.48 41.12
C ARG A 54 0.47 -3.29 41.86
N MET A 55 0.07 -4.43 41.31
CA MET A 55 -0.55 -5.50 42.10
C MET A 55 0.53 -6.21 42.96
N PRO A 56 0.24 -6.54 44.22
CA PRO A 56 1.20 -7.17 45.12
C PRO A 56 1.61 -8.58 44.65
N LYS A 57 2.87 -8.93 44.94
CA LYS A 57 3.57 -10.11 44.42
C LYS A 57 2.99 -11.41 44.97
N LEU A 58 2.20 -12.12 44.16
CA LEU A 58 1.84 -13.51 44.45
C LEU A 58 3.01 -14.42 44.04
N ARG A 59 3.68 -15.02 45.03
CA ARG A 59 4.77 -16.00 44.82
C ARG A 59 4.17 -17.32 44.34
N TRP A 60 4.44 -17.67 43.09
CA TRP A 60 4.11 -19.00 42.56
C TRP A 60 5.31 -19.94 42.72
N PRO A 61 5.13 -21.15 43.28
CA PRO A 61 6.21 -22.11 43.50
C PRO A 61 6.72 -22.71 42.18
N ARG A 62 8.03 -22.95 42.12
CA ARG A 62 8.72 -23.53 40.96
C ARG A 62 8.29 -24.97 40.73
N PHE A 63 7.47 -25.20 39.69
CA PHE A 63 7.20 -26.55 39.21
C PHE A 63 8.39 -27.11 38.42
N ARG A 64 8.90 -28.26 38.90
CA ARG A 64 9.94 -29.07 38.28
C ARG A 64 9.58 -29.41 36.83
N ARG A 65 10.52 -29.12 35.92
CA ARG A 65 10.47 -29.47 34.50
C ARG A 65 10.52 -31.00 34.36
N THR A 66 9.41 -31.63 34.05
CA THR A 66 9.39 -32.99 33.49
C THR A 66 9.57 -32.91 31.99
N ARG A 67 10.64 -33.54 31.47
CA ARG A 67 10.90 -33.69 30.04
C ARG A 67 9.79 -34.54 29.42
N LYS A 68 8.93 -33.95 28.60
CA LYS A 68 8.00 -34.67 27.71
C LYS A 68 8.75 -35.20 26.48
N PRO A 69 8.47 -36.42 26.01
CA PRO A 69 9.10 -36.98 24.81
C PRO A 69 8.65 -36.21 23.55
N LYS A 70 9.59 -36.08 22.61
CA LYS A 70 9.47 -35.34 21.35
C LYS A 70 8.51 -36.10 20.41
N ALA A 71 7.21 -35.85 20.54
CA ALA A 71 6.23 -36.26 19.55
C ALA A 71 6.57 -35.57 18.22
N ALA A 72 6.76 -36.39 17.18
CA ALA A 72 7.04 -35.96 15.82
C ALA A 72 6.01 -34.90 15.39
N ARG A 73 6.48 -33.66 15.23
CA ARG A 73 5.71 -32.55 14.69
C ARG A 73 5.54 -32.82 13.20
N LYS A 74 4.59 -33.69 12.86
CA LYS A 74 4.10 -33.91 11.50
C LYS A 74 3.74 -32.53 10.97
N GLY A 75 4.46 -32.07 9.95
CA GLY A 75 4.30 -30.74 9.38
C GLY A 75 2.83 -30.52 9.07
N ARG A 76 2.17 -29.66 9.85
CA ARG A 76 0.90 -29.09 9.47
C ARG A 76 1.25 -28.25 8.24
N LYS A 77 1.03 -28.80 7.04
CA LYS A 77 1.06 -28.04 5.79
C LYS A 77 0.20 -26.81 6.09
N SER A 78 0.83 -25.66 6.32
CA SER A 78 0.13 -24.40 6.44
C SER A 78 -0.60 -24.26 5.11
N LYS A 79 -1.93 -24.33 5.14
CA LYS A 79 -2.75 -24.02 3.99
C LYS A 79 -2.23 -22.68 3.46
N PRO A 80 -1.77 -22.59 2.20
CA PRO A 80 -1.27 -21.33 1.68
C PRO A 80 -2.36 -20.28 1.89
N GLU A 81 -2.03 -19.26 2.68
CA GLU A 81 -2.95 -18.17 2.94
C GLU A 81 -3.15 -17.43 1.61
N PRO A 82 -4.40 -17.15 1.21
CA PRO A 82 -4.65 -16.48 -0.06
C PRO A 82 -3.92 -15.14 -0.09
N VAL A 83 -3.15 -14.90 -1.16
CA VAL A 83 -2.31 -13.70 -1.35
C VAL A 83 -3.16 -12.42 -1.31
N PHE A 84 -4.40 -12.53 -1.79
CA PHE A 84 -5.41 -11.49 -1.76
C PHE A 84 -6.60 -11.99 -0.93
N ALA A 85 -6.82 -11.34 0.22
CA ALA A 85 -8.04 -11.55 0.99
C ALA A 85 -9.20 -10.79 0.32
N PRO A 86 -10.44 -11.30 0.38
CA PRO A 86 -11.62 -10.59 -0.09
C PRO A 86 -11.80 -9.26 0.67
N THR A 87 -12.70 -8.42 0.16
CA THR A 87 -12.96 -7.06 0.66
C THR A 87 -12.96 -6.98 2.20
N VAL A 88 -12.12 -6.09 2.73
CA VAL A 88 -11.97 -5.91 4.19
C VAL A 88 -13.03 -4.97 4.74
N VAL A 89 -13.97 -5.53 5.49
CA VAL A 89 -14.97 -4.79 6.28
C VAL A 89 -14.46 -4.61 7.71
N LEU A 90 -14.49 -3.38 8.19
CA LEU A 90 -14.08 -3.01 9.54
C LEU A 90 -15.18 -3.31 10.57
N ALA A 91 -14.84 -3.27 11.86
CA ALA A 91 -15.77 -3.60 12.94
C ALA A 91 -17.00 -2.67 13.01
N ASP A 92 -16.89 -1.45 12.48
CA ASP A 92 -17.97 -0.46 12.37
C ASP A 92 -18.78 -0.59 11.07
N GLY A 93 -18.54 -1.63 10.27
CA GLY A 93 -19.22 -1.87 8.99
C GLY A 93 -18.68 -1.05 7.82
N THR A 94 -17.69 -0.17 8.04
CA THR A 94 -17.07 0.60 6.96
C THR A 94 -16.04 -0.22 6.20
N LEU A 95 -15.78 0.12 4.93
CA LEU A 95 -14.68 -0.48 4.18
C LEU A 95 -13.36 0.17 4.58
N LEU A 96 -12.28 -0.61 4.67
CA LEU A 96 -10.96 -0.06 4.98
C LEU A 96 -10.54 1.03 3.98
N ALA A 97 -10.83 0.83 2.70
CA ALA A 97 -10.59 1.84 1.67
C ALA A 97 -11.34 3.16 1.93
N ASP A 98 -12.56 3.09 2.47
CA ASP A 98 -13.39 4.26 2.74
C ASP A 98 -12.85 5.05 3.92
N ARG A 99 -12.36 4.37 4.96
CA ARG A 99 -11.67 5.02 6.07
C ARG A 99 -10.39 5.72 5.60
N LEU A 100 -9.59 5.07 4.76
CA LEU A 100 -8.38 5.67 4.18
C LEU A 100 -8.73 6.93 3.37
N ALA A 101 -9.76 6.88 2.53
CA ALA A 101 -10.21 8.04 1.77
C ALA A 101 -10.67 9.20 2.67
N ALA A 102 -11.40 8.89 3.76
CA ALA A 102 -11.84 9.89 4.73
C ALA A 102 -10.66 10.55 5.49
N GLU A 103 -9.54 9.84 5.66
CA GLU A 103 -8.29 10.37 6.22
C GLU A 103 -7.46 11.18 5.19
N GLY A 104 -7.95 11.36 3.95
CA GLY A 104 -7.20 12.01 2.87
C GLY A 104 -6.09 11.14 2.26
N ARG A 105 -6.04 9.85 2.63
CA ARG A 105 -5.02 8.88 2.24
C ARG A 105 -5.41 8.19 0.93
N TYR A 106 -5.60 8.99 -0.11
CA TYR A 106 -6.19 8.56 -1.39
C TYR A 106 -5.35 7.50 -2.12
N ALA A 107 -4.02 7.58 -2.06
CA ALA A 107 -3.15 6.58 -2.70
C ALA A 107 -3.34 5.20 -2.07
N GLU A 108 -3.44 5.15 -0.74
CA GLU A 108 -3.66 3.90 0.00
C GLU A 108 -5.10 3.40 -0.18
N ALA A 109 -6.09 4.30 -0.25
CA ALA A 109 -7.47 3.95 -0.55
C ALA A 109 -7.58 3.27 -1.94
N VAL A 110 -7.00 3.87 -2.98
CA VAL A 110 -6.96 3.29 -4.33
C VAL A 110 -6.32 1.90 -4.33
N ARG A 111 -5.16 1.75 -3.67
CA ARG A 111 -4.47 0.46 -3.54
C ARG A 111 -5.33 -0.58 -2.82
N GLN A 112 -6.01 -0.18 -1.73
CA GLN A 112 -6.87 -1.08 -0.98
C GLN A 112 -8.07 -1.52 -1.81
N ARG A 113 -8.73 -0.61 -2.55
CA ARG A 113 -9.85 -0.96 -3.45
C ARG A 113 -9.45 -1.97 -4.52
N LEU A 114 -8.25 -1.81 -5.10
CA LEU A 114 -7.72 -2.78 -6.07
C LEU A 114 -7.48 -4.13 -5.39
N ARG A 115 -6.85 -4.13 -4.22
CA ARG A 115 -6.61 -5.36 -3.46
C ARG A 115 -7.91 -6.09 -3.13
N ASP A 116 -8.93 -5.34 -2.71
CA ASP A 116 -10.26 -5.85 -2.40
C ASP A 116 -10.92 -6.50 -3.61
N VAL A 117 -10.94 -5.82 -4.78
CA VAL A 117 -11.58 -6.39 -5.99
C VAL A 117 -10.83 -7.61 -6.52
N VAL A 118 -9.49 -7.64 -6.44
CA VAL A 118 -8.70 -8.82 -6.80
C VAL A 118 -8.98 -9.97 -5.83
N GLY A 119 -9.13 -9.68 -4.54
CA GLY A 119 -9.55 -10.65 -3.53
C GLY A 119 -10.94 -11.21 -3.80
N ASP A 120 -11.90 -10.36 -4.17
CA ASP A 120 -13.26 -10.77 -4.53
C ASP A 120 -13.25 -11.68 -5.78
N LEU A 121 -12.48 -11.32 -6.81
CA LEU A 121 -12.30 -12.14 -8.03
C LEU A 121 -11.64 -13.49 -7.74
N ALA A 122 -10.66 -13.51 -6.81
CA ALA A 122 -10.01 -14.75 -6.38
C ALA A 122 -10.96 -15.63 -5.57
N ALA A 123 -11.77 -15.04 -4.68
CA ALA A 123 -12.79 -15.74 -3.92
C ALA A 123 -13.88 -16.34 -4.83
N ALA A 124 -14.22 -15.65 -5.91
CA ALA A 124 -15.14 -16.13 -6.95
C ALA A 124 -14.51 -17.15 -7.92
N GLY A 125 -13.22 -17.47 -7.77
CA GLY A 125 -12.51 -18.42 -8.64
C GLY A 125 -12.26 -17.91 -10.07
N VAL A 126 -12.43 -16.61 -10.33
CA VAL A 126 -12.16 -16.00 -11.66
C VAL A 126 -10.65 -15.96 -11.94
N VAL A 127 -9.85 -15.78 -10.88
CA VAL A 127 -8.39 -15.73 -10.91
C VAL A 127 -7.79 -16.51 -9.75
N THR A 128 -6.58 -17.03 -9.93
CA THR A 128 -5.81 -17.69 -8.88
C THR A 128 -4.44 -17.02 -8.77
N PRO A 129 -4.37 -15.79 -8.20
CA PRO A 129 -3.14 -15.03 -8.15
C PRO A 129 -2.11 -15.71 -7.26
N LEU A 130 -0.89 -15.87 -7.79
CA LEU A 130 0.25 -16.41 -7.08
C LEU A 130 1.00 -15.28 -6.34
N PRO A 131 1.85 -15.61 -5.35
CA PRO A 131 2.74 -14.62 -4.77
C PRO A 131 3.59 -13.95 -5.86
N GLY A 132 3.57 -12.61 -5.90
CA GLY A 132 4.29 -11.83 -6.91
C GLY A 132 3.49 -11.49 -8.17
N THR A 133 2.26 -12.03 -8.33
CA THR A 133 1.39 -11.66 -9.45
C THR A 133 1.07 -10.17 -9.45
N THR A 134 1.24 -9.53 -10.60
CA THR A 134 1.00 -8.10 -10.78
C THR A 134 -0.49 -7.81 -11.06
N ALA A 135 -0.94 -6.58 -10.80
CA ALA A 135 -2.31 -6.18 -11.12
C ALA A 135 -2.61 -6.24 -12.64
N ALA A 136 -1.60 -5.99 -13.47
CA ALA A 136 -1.71 -6.10 -14.93
C ALA A 136 -1.89 -7.55 -15.38
N GLU A 137 -1.17 -8.49 -14.78
CA GLU A 137 -1.35 -9.92 -15.02
C GLU A 137 -2.76 -10.38 -14.61
N VAL A 138 -3.26 -9.95 -13.46
CA VAL A 138 -4.64 -10.24 -13.04
C VAL A 138 -5.64 -9.70 -14.06
N ALA A 139 -5.46 -8.46 -14.51
CA ALA A 139 -6.33 -7.85 -15.52
C ALA A 139 -6.30 -8.61 -16.85
N ALA A 140 -5.13 -9.08 -17.30
CA ALA A 140 -4.99 -9.88 -18.51
C ALA A 140 -5.73 -11.22 -18.39
N VAL A 141 -5.60 -11.93 -17.25
CA VAL A 141 -6.31 -13.19 -17.00
C VAL A 141 -7.83 -12.96 -16.98
N VAL A 142 -8.29 -11.89 -16.31
CA VAL A 142 -9.72 -11.53 -16.29
C VAL A 142 -10.23 -11.18 -17.67
N ALA A 143 -9.43 -10.49 -18.49
CA ALA A 143 -9.82 -10.15 -19.85
C ALA A 143 -10.11 -11.39 -20.71
N THR A 144 -9.31 -12.44 -20.54
CA THR A 144 -9.53 -13.73 -21.21
C THR A 144 -10.74 -14.47 -20.66
N ASN A 145 -10.88 -14.57 -19.34
CA ASN A 145 -11.91 -15.40 -18.71
C ASN A 145 -13.28 -14.72 -18.66
N ARG A 146 -13.31 -13.39 -18.57
CA ARG A 146 -14.51 -12.56 -18.35
C ARG A 146 -14.38 -11.22 -19.09
N PRO A 147 -14.52 -11.20 -20.43
CA PRO A 147 -14.31 -10.01 -21.25
C PRO A 147 -15.15 -8.79 -20.83
N ALA A 148 -16.36 -9.02 -20.32
CA ALA A 148 -17.26 -7.95 -19.85
C ALA A 148 -16.63 -7.07 -18.75
N MET A 149 -15.73 -7.62 -17.93
CA MET A 149 -15.07 -6.89 -16.84
C MET A 149 -13.73 -6.26 -17.25
N ALA A 150 -13.17 -6.65 -18.41
CA ALA A 150 -11.82 -6.32 -18.84
C ALA A 150 -11.56 -4.81 -18.85
N GLY A 151 -12.45 -4.04 -19.45
CA GLY A 151 -12.27 -2.59 -19.59
C GLY A 151 -12.24 -1.85 -18.24
N SER A 152 -13.05 -2.29 -17.28
CA SER A 152 -13.14 -1.62 -15.97
C SER A 152 -11.96 -1.99 -15.07
N LEU A 153 -11.56 -3.26 -15.06
CA LEU A 153 -10.39 -3.70 -14.30
C LEU A 153 -9.09 -3.17 -14.91
N GLY A 154 -8.97 -3.12 -16.25
CA GLY A 154 -7.82 -2.53 -16.94
C GLY A 154 -7.62 -1.06 -16.55
N ARG A 155 -8.67 -0.24 -16.67
CA ARG A 155 -8.61 1.17 -16.24
C ARG A 155 -8.30 1.35 -14.75
N ALA A 156 -8.74 0.42 -13.90
CA ALA A 156 -8.42 0.46 -12.47
C ALA A 156 -6.92 0.17 -12.22
N THR A 157 -6.36 -0.78 -12.95
CA THR A 157 -4.92 -1.10 -12.92
C THR A 157 -4.07 0.05 -13.46
N ASP A 158 -4.50 0.71 -14.54
CA ASP A 158 -3.82 1.86 -15.11
C ASP A 158 -3.77 3.02 -14.11
N LEU A 159 -4.93 3.35 -13.51
CA LEU A 159 -5.04 4.39 -12.48
C LEU A 159 -4.14 4.11 -11.27
N PHE A 160 -4.11 2.86 -10.80
CA PHE A 160 -3.19 2.44 -9.74
C PHE A 160 -1.72 2.62 -10.16
N SER A 161 -1.38 2.25 -11.40
CA SER A 161 -0.01 2.32 -11.91
C SER A 161 0.46 3.76 -12.06
N GLU A 162 -0.39 4.66 -12.55
CA GLU A 162 -0.12 6.09 -12.64
C GLU A 162 0.20 6.72 -11.28
N ILE A 163 -0.53 6.33 -10.23
CA ILE A 163 -0.32 6.84 -8.87
C ILE A 163 0.92 6.22 -8.23
N TRP A 164 1.03 4.89 -8.24
CA TRP A 164 2.03 4.18 -7.45
C TRP A 164 3.40 4.10 -8.11
N TYR A 165 3.44 3.98 -9.43
CA TYR A 165 4.67 3.89 -10.21
C TYR A 165 4.95 5.17 -11.01
N GLY A 166 3.91 5.89 -11.42
CA GLY A 166 4.04 7.16 -12.14
C GLY A 166 4.32 8.39 -11.25
N ASN A 167 4.43 8.20 -9.93
CA ASN A 167 4.69 9.25 -8.93
C ASN A 167 3.71 10.43 -9.02
N ARG A 168 2.46 10.18 -9.46
CA ARG A 168 1.41 11.20 -9.49
C ARG A 168 0.76 11.32 -8.11
N PRO A 169 0.56 12.55 -7.59
CA PRO A 169 -0.12 12.73 -6.32
C PRO A 169 -1.58 12.25 -6.44
N ALA A 170 -1.97 11.36 -5.53
CA ALA A 170 -3.35 10.89 -5.46
C ALA A 170 -4.27 12.01 -4.96
N GLN A 171 -5.48 12.06 -5.51
CA GLN A 171 -6.48 13.09 -5.26
C GLN A 171 -7.82 12.40 -5.00
N HIS A 172 -8.77 13.13 -4.41
CA HIS A 172 -10.12 12.63 -4.17
C HIS A 172 -10.79 12.07 -5.44
N THR A 173 -10.66 12.77 -6.56
CA THR A 173 -11.19 12.36 -7.87
C THR A 173 -10.64 11.02 -8.35
N HIS A 174 -9.39 10.70 -8.01
CA HIS A 174 -8.80 9.40 -8.31
C HIS A 174 -9.44 8.28 -7.46
N ASP A 175 -9.69 8.51 -6.17
CA ASP A 175 -10.40 7.53 -5.32
C ASP A 175 -11.84 7.31 -5.81
N GLU A 176 -12.57 8.36 -6.15
CA GLU A 176 -13.93 8.26 -6.71
C GLU A 176 -13.95 7.45 -8.00
N ARG A 177 -13.03 7.72 -8.92
CA ARG A 177 -12.89 6.96 -10.16
C ARG A 177 -12.56 5.51 -9.89
N MET A 178 -11.66 5.23 -8.95
CA MET A 178 -11.31 3.86 -8.56
C MET A 178 -12.50 3.12 -7.92
N ARG A 179 -13.26 3.81 -7.06
CA ARG A 179 -14.49 3.28 -6.46
C ARG A 179 -15.51 2.92 -7.53
N ALA A 180 -15.74 3.80 -8.51
CA ALA A 180 -16.64 3.53 -9.63
C ALA A 180 -16.17 2.30 -10.43
N LEU A 181 -14.90 2.25 -10.86
CA LEU A 181 -14.37 1.15 -11.65
C LEU A 181 -14.43 -0.21 -10.93
N THR A 182 -14.09 -0.24 -9.64
CA THR A 182 -14.15 -1.48 -8.84
C THR A 182 -15.59 -1.89 -8.51
N GLY A 183 -16.51 -0.93 -8.32
CA GLY A 183 -17.95 -1.20 -8.21
C GLY A 183 -18.50 -1.82 -9.50
N ASP A 184 -18.10 -1.28 -10.65
CA ASP A 184 -18.42 -1.77 -11.97
C ASP A 184 -17.98 -3.22 -12.22
N VAL A 185 -16.80 -3.61 -11.73
CA VAL A 185 -16.32 -5.00 -11.79
C VAL A 185 -17.19 -5.90 -10.91
N ARG A 186 -17.52 -5.48 -9.67
CA ARG A 186 -18.37 -6.26 -8.76
C ARG A 186 -19.79 -6.45 -9.29
N ASN A 187 -20.38 -5.42 -9.92
CA ASN A 187 -21.71 -5.51 -10.51
C ASN A 187 -21.74 -6.56 -11.63
N ARG A 188 -20.78 -6.49 -12.57
CA ARG A 188 -20.66 -7.47 -13.66
C ARG A 188 -20.34 -8.89 -13.15
N MET A 189 -19.61 -9.00 -12.05
CA MET A 189 -19.37 -10.30 -11.40
C MET A 189 -20.67 -10.92 -10.86
N ARG A 190 -21.57 -10.10 -10.29
CA ARG A 190 -22.89 -10.54 -9.79
C ARG A 190 -23.82 -10.92 -10.94
N GLU A 191 -23.86 -10.12 -12.00
CA GLU A 191 -24.70 -10.36 -13.19
C GLU A 191 -24.31 -11.63 -13.96
N GLY A 192 -23.04 -12.03 -13.88
CA GLY A 192 -22.52 -13.25 -14.53
C GLY A 192 -22.63 -14.52 -13.69
N THR A 193 -23.51 -14.57 -12.69
CA THR A 193 -23.80 -15.76 -11.87
C THR A 193 -25.21 -16.24 -12.21
N PRO A 194 -25.39 -17.38 -12.90
CA PRO A 194 -26.72 -17.94 -13.19
C PRO A 194 -27.43 -18.46 -11.94
#